data_AF-A0A367IR09-F1
#
_entry.id   AF-A0A367IR09-F1
#
_cell.length_a   1.000
_cell.length_b   1.000
_cell.length_c   1.000
_cell.angle_alpha   90.00
_cell.angle_beta   90.00
_cell.angle_gamma   90.00
#
_symmetry.space_group_name_H-M   'P 1'
#
loop_
_entity.id
_entity.type
_entity.pdbx_description
1 polymer ?
#
loop_
_entity_poly.entity_id
_entity_poly.type
_entity_poly.pdbx_seq_one_letter_code
_entity_poly.pdbx_strand_id
1 'polypeptide(L)'
;DDQDELHSPVPDAVAEPYGGISQDYRQDTVFVLTIDADNKQPGTLTGEQCPMTDIMSNSYELLCSQYPHWRRMLSDEYMRNTKLDNDTTTKTTAQLVLLHIDDHAWASVIHYLTGTKFFHQPDIYTKFCLDSGDPTSQLPAAHVKFLGQKLPITKEHERDWHSNRKVDAWRRALLAKFAQNEDLQRALILTGWAKLVDKQGVPQHLLMWVRTVLRGDHQSSTKETNIETIPLKQDKNVLRVIEGLFGKDRQHILSSILSGTGNDNLKEPVKKIVEAKPVEMKDAVGYLEQIKNDEPPQTYHKFLEIMTDFRSEK
;
A
#
# COMPACT_ATOMS: atom_id res chain seq x y z
N ASP A 1 -22.05 -19.48 5.68
CA ASP A 1 -21.46 -18.13 5.80
C ASP A 1 -20.21 -17.91 4.95
N ASP A 2 -19.96 -18.68 3.88
CA ASP A 2 -18.74 -18.56 3.06
C ASP A 2 -18.73 -17.37 2.07
N GLN A 3 -19.80 -16.57 2.01
CA GLN A 3 -19.89 -15.43 1.08
C GLN A 3 -19.27 -14.13 1.64
N ASP A 4 -19.11 -14.00 2.96
CA ASP A 4 -18.55 -12.78 3.59
C ASP A 4 -17.01 -12.67 3.47
N GLU A 5 -16.33 -13.71 3.01
CA GLU A 5 -14.89 -13.63 2.74
C GLU A 5 -14.56 -12.91 1.42
N LEU A 6 -15.54 -12.76 0.51
CA LEU A 6 -15.32 -12.33 -0.88
C LEU A 6 -15.40 -10.83 -1.11
N HIS A 7 -16.01 -10.07 -0.21
CA HIS A 7 -16.21 -8.64 -0.42
C HIS A 7 -15.20 -7.83 0.36
N SER A 8 -14.87 -6.65 -0.18
CA SER A 8 -14.18 -5.60 0.55
C SER A 8 -14.90 -5.45 1.90
N PRO A 9 -14.24 -5.68 3.04
CA PRO A 9 -14.87 -5.70 4.36
C PRO A 9 -15.35 -4.32 4.82
N VAL A 10 -15.23 -3.30 3.95
CA VAL A 10 -15.69 -1.95 4.22
C VAL A 10 -17.22 -1.96 4.05
N PRO A 11 -17.98 -1.80 5.15
CA PRO A 11 -19.44 -1.71 5.07
C PRO A 11 -19.83 -0.50 4.22
N ASP A 12 -20.89 -0.65 3.41
CA ASP A 12 -21.51 0.49 2.68
C ASP A 12 -21.89 1.65 3.62
N ALA A 13 -22.10 1.35 4.91
CA ALA A 13 -22.45 2.31 5.96
C ALA A 13 -21.26 3.08 6.56
N VAL A 14 -20.01 2.77 6.20
CA VAL A 14 -18.87 3.61 6.58
C VAL A 14 -18.79 4.77 5.58
N ALA A 15 -19.74 5.70 5.75
CA ALA A 15 -19.76 7.01 5.13
C ALA A 15 -18.63 7.93 5.63
N GLU A 16 -17.87 7.48 6.64
CA GLU A 16 -16.64 8.15 7.00
C GLU A 16 -15.52 7.71 6.05
N PRO A 17 -14.88 8.64 5.32
CA PRO A 17 -13.71 8.32 4.54
C PRO A 17 -12.69 7.64 5.44
N TYR A 18 -12.34 6.40 5.13
CA TYR A 18 -11.42 5.64 5.96
C TYR A 18 -10.06 6.35 5.98
N GLY A 19 -9.68 6.90 7.13
CA GLY A 19 -8.49 7.76 7.27
C GLY A 19 -8.72 9.24 6.88
N GLY A 20 -9.96 9.73 6.82
CA GLY A 20 -10.29 11.15 6.56
C GLY A 20 -10.17 11.59 5.10
N ILE A 21 -9.74 10.71 4.19
CA ILE A 21 -9.57 11.01 2.75
C ILE A 21 -10.90 10.84 2.01
N SER A 22 -11.52 11.97 1.62
CA SER A 22 -12.75 12.02 0.81
C SER A 22 -12.78 10.94 -0.30
N GLN A 23 -13.92 10.27 -0.45
CA GLN A 23 -14.15 9.32 -1.55
C GLN A 23 -14.19 10.08 -2.88
N ASP A 24 -13.03 10.31 -3.45
CA ASP A 24 -12.90 11.00 -4.72
C ASP A 24 -12.93 9.95 -5.84
N TYR A 25 -14.13 9.54 -6.24
CA TYR A 25 -14.34 8.86 -7.52
C TYR A 25 -15.59 9.39 -8.21
N ARG A 26 -15.55 9.39 -9.54
CA ARG A 26 -16.65 9.74 -10.42
C ARG A 26 -17.72 8.66 -10.34
N GLN A 27 -18.96 9.05 -10.06
CA GLN A 27 -20.10 8.10 -10.06
C GLN A 27 -20.55 7.73 -11.48
N ASP A 28 -20.27 8.59 -12.46
CA ASP A 28 -20.66 8.42 -13.87
C ASP A 28 -19.64 7.59 -14.68
N THR A 29 -18.52 7.20 -14.07
CA THR A 29 -17.50 6.37 -14.69
C THR A 29 -17.25 5.14 -13.80
N VAL A 30 -17.66 3.96 -14.27
CA VAL A 30 -17.61 2.71 -13.50
C VAL A 30 -16.89 1.64 -14.32
N PHE A 31 -15.87 1.02 -13.74
CA PHE A 31 -15.15 -0.11 -14.35
C PHE A 31 -15.25 -1.36 -13.49
N VAL A 32 -15.53 -2.48 -14.17
CA VAL A 32 -15.68 -3.79 -13.55
C VAL A 32 -14.35 -4.52 -13.61
N LEU A 33 -13.84 -4.91 -12.44
CA LEU A 33 -12.62 -5.69 -12.29
C LEU A 33 -12.96 -7.18 -12.35
N THR A 34 -12.65 -7.79 -13.49
CA THR A 34 -12.73 -9.24 -13.68
C THR A 34 -11.53 -9.71 -14.50
N ILE A 35 -10.97 -10.87 -14.11
CA ILE A 35 -9.84 -11.49 -14.78
C ILE A 35 -10.27 -12.07 -16.14
N ASP A 36 -11.53 -12.48 -16.26
CA ASP A 36 -12.06 -13.14 -17.47
C ASP A 36 -12.16 -12.21 -18.69
N ALA A 37 -12.11 -10.90 -18.46
CA ALA A 37 -12.20 -9.87 -19.49
C ALA A 37 -11.06 -8.86 -19.39
N ASP A 38 -9.88 -9.33 -19.02
CA ASP A 38 -8.73 -8.47 -18.75
C ASP A 38 -8.25 -7.64 -19.95
N ASN A 39 -8.48 -8.13 -21.17
CA ASN A 39 -8.14 -7.49 -22.44
C ASN A 39 -9.21 -6.56 -23.02
N LYS A 40 -10.36 -6.40 -22.33
CA LYS A 40 -11.44 -5.56 -22.83
C LYS A 40 -11.14 -4.08 -22.60
N GLN A 41 -11.73 -3.22 -23.42
CA GLN A 41 -11.61 -1.78 -23.24
C GLN A 41 -12.45 -1.31 -22.03
N PRO A 42 -12.06 -0.24 -21.33
CA PRO A 42 -12.87 0.37 -20.29
C PRO A 42 -14.22 0.87 -20.86
N GLY A 43 -15.31 0.63 -20.13
CA GLY A 43 -16.66 1.02 -20.55
C GLY A 43 -17.34 0.03 -21.50
N THR A 44 -16.76 -1.15 -21.74
CA THR A 44 -17.31 -2.14 -22.70
C THR A 44 -17.93 -3.36 -22.04
N LEU A 45 -17.69 -3.59 -20.74
CA LEU A 45 -18.30 -4.71 -20.03
C LEU A 45 -19.69 -4.38 -19.52
N THR A 46 -20.51 -5.41 -19.36
CA THR A 46 -21.81 -5.31 -18.70
C THR A 46 -21.64 -4.75 -17.29
N GLY A 47 -22.37 -3.67 -16.98
CA GLY A 47 -22.29 -2.98 -15.69
C GLY A 47 -21.25 -1.85 -15.65
N GLU A 48 -20.44 -1.67 -16.70
CA GLU A 48 -19.57 -0.51 -16.81
C GLU A 48 -20.32 0.73 -17.31
N GLN A 49 -19.83 1.90 -16.90
CA GLN A 49 -20.30 3.20 -17.34
C GLN A 49 -19.09 4.03 -17.74
N CYS A 50 -19.14 4.67 -18.90
CA CYS A 50 -18.10 5.58 -19.35
C CYS A 50 -18.77 6.76 -20.07
N PRO A 51 -18.59 8.00 -19.61
CA PRO A 51 -19.17 9.17 -20.26
C PRO A 51 -18.71 9.27 -21.70
N MET A 52 -19.61 9.66 -22.61
CA MET A 52 -19.29 9.80 -24.04
C MET A 52 -18.11 10.76 -24.27
N THR A 53 -17.96 11.78 -23.42
CA THR A 53 -16.82 12.70 -23.44
C THR A 53 -15.50 11.98 -23.26
N ASP A 54 -15.41 11.03 -22.32
CA ASP A 54 -14.20 10.29 -22.02
C ASP A 54 -13.88 9.29 -23.14
N ILE A 55 -14.91 8.71 -23.76
CA ILE A 55 -14.78 7.83 -24.93
C ILE A 55 -14.24 8.62 -26.12
N MET A 56 -14.86 9.77 -26.44
CA MET A 56 -14.46 10.59 -27.59
C MET A 56 -13.09 11.25 -27.42
N SER A 57 -12.67 11.52 -26.18
CA SER A 57 -11.35 12.09 -25.88
C SER A 57 -10.27 11.04 -25.64
N ASN A 58 -10.58 9.75 -25.81
CA ASN A 58 -9.65 8.65 -25.59
C ASN A 58 -8.97 8.69 -24.20
N SER A 59 -9.70 9.12 -23.16
CA SER A 59 -9.15 9.33 -21.80
C SER A 59 -8.42 8.11 -21.21
N TYR A 60 -8.72 6.91 -21.70
CA TYR A 60 -8.15 5.65 -21.22
C TYR A 60 -7.29 4.91 -22.27
N GLU A 61 -6.95 5.54 -23.39
CA GLU A 61 -6.11 4.92 -24.43
C GLU A 61 -4.74 4.51 -23.91
N LEU A 62 -4.13 5.34 -23.05
CA LEU A 62 -2.82 5.05 -22.45
C LEU A 62 -2.87 3.82 -21.54
N LEU A 63 -3.96 3.67 -20.76
CA LEU A 63 -4.18 2.50 -19.92
C LEU A 63 -4.18 1.22 -20.76
N CYS A 64 -4.94 1.21 -21.85
CA CYS A 64 -5.14 0.00 -22.65
C CYS A 64 -3.94 -0.34 -23.54
N SER A 65 -3.25 0.68 -24.06
CA SER A 65 -2.09 0.50 -24.93
C SER A 65 -0.87 0.02 -24.15
N GLN A 66 -0.60 0.59 -22.97
CA GLN A 66 0.55 0.19 -22.15
C GLN A 66 0.25 -1.01 -21.26
N TYR A 67 -1.00 -1.17 -20.82
CA TYR A 67 -1.41 -2.20 -19.87
C TYR A 67 -2.62 -2.98 -20.41
N PRO A 68 -2.45 -3.80 -21.46
CA PRO A 68 -3.56 -4.49 -22.12
C PRO A 68 -4.31 -5.45 -21.19
N HIS A 69 -3.70 -5.90 -20.08
CA HIS A 69 -4.33 -6.78 -19.08
C HIS A 69 -4.54 -6.07 -17.73
N TRP A 70 -4.76 -4.75 -17.73
CA TRP A 70 -4.83 -3.94 -16.52
C TRP A 70 -5.83 -4.46 -15.49
N ARG A 71 -7.01 -4.99 -15.87
CA ARG A 71 -7.97 -5.54 -14.89
C ARG A 71 -7.37 -6.69 -14.08
N ARG A 72 -6.59 -7.56 -14.74
CA ARG A 72 -5.86 -8.64 -14.06
C ARG A 72 -4.79 -8.05 -13.15
N MET A 73 -4.03 -7.06 -13.61
CA MET A 73 -2.99 -6.38 -12.82
C MET A 73 -3.56 -5.76 -11.53
N LEU A 74 -4.79 -5.25 -11.58
CA LEU A 74 -5.45 -4.65 -10.42
C LEU A 74 -6.01 -5.66 -9.42
N SER A 75 -6.28 -6.91 -9.84
CA SER A 75 -6.84 -7.95 -8.98
C SER A 75 -5.93 -8.35 -7.80
N ASP A 76 -6.50 -8.65 -6.64
CA ASP A 76 -5.78 -9.21 -5.49
C ASP A 76 -5.13 -10.57 -5.80
N GLU A 77 -5.72 -11.31 -6.75
CA GLU A 77 -5.23 -12.61 -7.21
C GLU A 77 -4.05 -12.49 -8.18
N TYR A 78 -3.70 -11.27 -8.60
CA TYR A 78 -2.55 -11.05 -9.48
C TYR A 78 -1.28 -11.61 -8.85
N MET A 79 -0.62 -12.50 -9.59
CA MET A 79 0.71 -13.01 -9.31
C MET A 79 1.57 -12.74 -10.53
N ARG A 80 2.78 -12.21 -10.31
CA ARG A 80 3.73 -11.97 -11.42
C ARG A 80 4.07 -13.27 -12.12
N ASN A 81 4.25 -13.17 -13.44
CA ASN A 81 4.76 -14.24 -14.28
C ASN A 81 3.96 -15.55 -14.25
N THR A 82 2.70 -15.57 -13.80
CA THR A 82 1.92 -16.83 -13.67
C THR A 82 1.18 -17.28 -14.92
N LYS A 83 0.76 -16.35 -15.81
CA LYS A 83 -0.12 -16.64 -16.96
C LYS A 83 0.11 -15.78 -18.21
N LEU A 84 1.12 -14.91 -18.25
CA LEU A 84 1.44 -14.16 -19.49
C LEU A 84 2.44 -14.91 -20.37
N ASP A 85 3.34 -15.67 -19.75
CA ASP A 85 4.22 -16.59 -20.46
C ASP A 85 3.56 -17.98 -20.45
N ASN A 86 3.16 -18.46 -21.63
CA ASN A 86 2.87 -19.87 -21.88
C ASN A 86 4.12 -20.77 -21.73
N ASP A 87 5.20 -20.22 -21.19
CA ASP A 87 6.46 -20.92 -21.07
C ASP A 87 6.47 -21.72 -19.76
N THR A 88 6.71 -23.02 -19.92
CA THR A 88 6.72 -24.00 -18.82
C THR A 88 8.08 -24.01 -18.13
N THR A 89 8.86 -22.94 -18.29
CA THR A 89 10.15 -22.77 -17.64
C THR A 89 9.93 -22.59 -16.15
N THR A 90 10.70 -23.35 -15.38
CA THR A 90 10.75 -23.30 -13.92
C THR A 90 10.91 -21.85 -13.45
N LYS A 91 9.83 -21.27 -12.93
CA LYS A 91 9.83 -19.88 -12.44
C LYS A 91 10.73 -19.83 -11.22
N THR A 92 11.73 -18.96 -11.27
CA THR A 92 12.56 -18.72 -10.09
C THR A 92 11.74 -18.00 -9.04
N THR A 93 11.96 -18.30 -7.76
CA THR A 93 11.24 -17.66 -6.64
C THR A 93 11.29 -16.13 -6.75
N ALA A 94 12.42 -15.57 -7.18
CA ALA A 94 12.62 -14.13 -7.41
C ALA A 94 11.64 -13.53 -8.45
N GLN A 95 11.26 -14.30 -9.47
CA GLN A 95 10.31 -13.84 -10.51
C GLN A 95 8.86 -13.84 -10.01
N LEU A 96 8.54 -14.59 -8.96
CA LEU A 96 7.19 -14.65 -8.38
C LEU A 96 6.96 -13.56 -7.32
N VAL A 97 8.03 -12.95 -6.80
CA VAL A 97 7.92 -11.91 -5.77
C VAL A 97 7.15 -10.71 -6.33
N LEU A 98 6.00 -10.47 -5.70
CA LEU A 98 5.17 -9.30 -5.99
C LEU A 98 5.41 -8.20 -4.96
N LEU A 99 5.46 -8.55 -3.68
CA LEU A 99 5.53 -7.58 -2.59
C LEU A 99 6.34 -8.11 -1.41
N HIS A 100 6.99 -7.20 -0.69
CA HIS A 100 7.68 -7.45 0.57
C HIS A 100 6.94 -6.78 1.72
N ILE A 101 6.55 -7.56 2.73
CA ILE A 101 5.93 -7.08 3.96
C ILE A 101 6.43 -7.93 5.12
N ASP A 102 6.74 -7.29 6.25
CA ASP A 102 7.20 -7.94 7.48
C ASP A 102 8.45 -8.82 7.26
N ASP A 103 9.40 -8.36 6.44
CA ASP A 103 10.62 -9.09 6.02
C ASP A 103 10.38 -10.40 5.25
N HIS A 104 9.15 -10.61 4.76
CA HIS A 104 8.81 -11.76 3.91
C HIS A 104 8.44 -11.32 2.49
N ALA A 105 8.78 -12.15 1.52
CA ALA A 105 8.39 -12.04 0.13
C ALA A 105 7.08 -12.80 -0.14
N TRP A 106 6.16 -12.18 -0.88
CA TRP A 106 4.83 -12.71 -1.15
C TRP A 106 4.50 -12.69 -2.64
N ALA A 107 3.84 -13.75 -3.11
CA ALA A 107 3.50 -13.89 -4.53
C ALA A 107 2.25 -13.11 -4.96
N SER A 108 1.33 -12.84 -4.03
CA SER A 108 0.16 -11.97 -4.26
C SER A 108 -0.40 -11.38 -2.96
N VAL A 109 -1.36 -10.46 -3.10
CA VAL A 109 -2.13 -9.92 -1.96
C VAL A 109 -2.86 -11.05 -1.22
N ILE A 110 -3.42 -12.02 -1.95
CA ILE A 110 -4.09 -13.18 -1.36
C ILE A 110 -3.12 -14.05 -0.54
N HIS A 111 -1.86 -14.22 -0.95
CA HIS A 111 -0.88 -14.96 -0.16
C HIS A 111 -0.64 -14.28 1.19
N TYR A 112 -0.40 -12.96 1.18
CA TYR A 112 -0.22 -12.17 2.39
C TYR A 112 -1.45 -12.22 3.31
N LEU A 113 -2.65 -12.01 2.76
CA LEU A 113 -3.89 -12.06 3.53
C LEU A 113 -4.12 -13.42 4.17
N THR A 114 -3.90 -14.49 3.40
CA THR A 114 -4.09 -15.86 3.88
C THR A 114 -3.07 -16.20 4.96
N GLY A 115 -1.79 -15.84 4.78
CA GLY A 115 -0.78 -16.02 5.82
C GLY A 115 -1.13 -15.23 7.08
N THR A 116 -1.45 -13.94 6.94
CA THR A 116 -1.77 -13.04 8.06
C THR A 116 -3.01 -13.48 8.86
N LYS A 117 -3.96 -14.18 8.23
CA LYS A 117 -5.08 -14.84 8.94
C LYS A 117 -4.56 -15.73 10.07
N PHE A 118 -3.45 -16.43 9.85
CA PHE A 118 -2.78 -17.34 10.79
C PHE A 118 -1.58 -16.72 11.51
N PHE A 119 -1.55 -15.39 11.71
CA PHE A 119 -0.44 -14.69 12.37
C PHE A 119 -0.01 -15.30 13.73
N HIS A 120 -0.95 -15.82 14.53
CA HIS A 120 -0.66 -16.47 15.82
C HIS A 120 -0.12 -17.91 15.70
N GLN A 121 0.02 -18.43 14.48
CA GLN A 121 0.54 -19.76 14.17
C GLN A 121 1.68 -19.62 13.14
N PRO A 122 2.92 -19.32 13.59
CA PRO A 122 4.05 -19.02 12.71
C PRO A 122 4.34 -20.09 11.66
N ASP A 123 4.17 -21.37 12.03
CA ASP A 123 4.36 -22.50 11.13
C ASP A 123 3.38 -22.54 9.96
N ILE A 124 2.19 -21.95 10.12
CA ILE A 124 1.19 -21.84 9.05
C ILE A 124 1.41 -20.54 8.28
N TYR A 125 1.67 -19.44 8.98
CA TYR A 125 1.94 -18.13 8.39
C TYR A 125 3.08 -18.19 7.37
N THR A 126 4.22 -18.79 7.74
CA THR A 126 5.42 -18.81 6.91
C THR A 126 5.27 -19.67 5.64
N LYS A 127 4.41 -20.70 5.64
CA LYS A 127 4.13 -21.53 4.44
C LYS A 127 3.59 -20.76 3.25
N PHE A 128 2.96 -19.60 3.50
CA PHE A 128 2.44 -18.74 2.43
C PHE A 128 3.48 -17.72 1.93
N CYS A 129 4.62 -17.60 2.62
CA CYS A 129 5.74 -16.75 2.22
C CYS A 129 6.63 -17.49 1.23
N LEU A 130 7.11 -16.79 0.21
CA LEU A 130 8.02 -17.36 -0.80
C LEU A 130 9.36 -17.80 -0.20
N ASP A 131 9.79 -17.15 0.87
CA ASP A 131 11.06 -17.45 1.55
C ASP A 131 11.07 -18.81 2.27
N SER A 132 9.89 -19.36 2.55
CA SER A 132 9.78 -20.68 3.19
C SER A 132 10.20 -21.83 2.28
N GLY A 133 10.17 -21.63 0.96
CA GLY A 133 10.33 -22.69 -0.02
C GLY A 133 9.17 -23.70 -0.05
N ASP A 134 8.09 -23.49 0.74
CA ASP A 134 6.92 -24.36 0.74
C ASP A 134 6.18 -24.22 -0.61
N PRO A 135 5.78 -25.33 -1.27
CA PRO A 135 5.04 -25.27 -2.53
C PRO A 135 3.77 -24.42 -2.46
N THR A 136 3.16 -24.30 -1.28
CA THR A 136 1.95 -23.50 -1.03
C THR A 136 2.16 -22.03 -1.38
N SER A 137 3.36 -21.50 -1.15
CA SER A 137 3.73 -20.11 -1.44
C SER A 137 3.74 -19.76 -2.94
N GLN A 138 3.73 -20.78 -3.81
CA GLN A 138 3.79 -20.63 -5.26
C GLN A 138 2.49 -21.06 -5.95
N LEU A 139 1.50 -21.53 -5.18
CA LEU A 139 0.22 -21.96 -5.74
C LEU A 139 -0.56 -20.76 -6.31
N PRO A 140 -1.44 -20.98 -7.31
CA PRO A 140 -2.35 -19.95 -7.76
C PRO A 140 -3.14 -19.35 -6.60
N ALA A 141 -3.32 -18.03 -6.60
CA ALA A 141 -4.02 -17.30 -5.52
C ALA A 141 -5.40 -17.90 -5.18
N ALA A 142 -6.16 -18.34 -6.18
CA ALA A 142 -7.44 -19.02 -5.97
C ALA A 142 -7.31 -20.33 -5.15
N HIS A 143 -6.24 -21.10 -5.36
CA HIS A 143 -5.97 -22.32 -4.60
C HIS A 143 -5.51 -22.00 -3.17
N VAL A 144 -4.66 -20.98 -3.01
CA VAL A 144 -4.23 -20.50 -1.68
C VAL A 144 -5.42 -20.05 -0.84
N LYS A 145 -6.35 -19.30 -1.44
CA LYS A 145 -7.59 -18.90 -0.80
C LYS A 145 -8.38 -20.11 -0.29
N PHE A 146 -8.56 -21.12 -1.13
CA PHE A 146 -9.26 -22.35 -0.75
C PHE A 146 -8.55 -23.14 0.36
N LEU A 147 -7.21 -23.20 0.33
CA LEU A 147 -6.43 -23.82 1.41
C LEU A 147 -6.59 -23.07 2.73
N GLY A 148 -6.55 -21.74 2.70
CA GLY A 148 -6.76 -20.88 3.87
C GLY A 148 -8.10 -21.06 4.57
N GLN A 149 -9.14 -21.49 3.84
CA GLN A 149 -10.45 -21.82 4.41
C GLN A 149 -10.47 -23.16 5.14
N LYS A 150 -9.60 -24.09 4.77
CA LYS A 150 -9.55 -25.45 5.33
C LYS A 150 -8.61 -25.59 6.52
N LEU A 151 -7.69 -24.66 6.69
CA LEU A 151 -6.70 -24.71 7.75
C LEU A 151 -7.34 -24.36 9.11
N PRO A 152 -6.94 -25.06 10.19
CA PRO A 152 -7.57 -24.90 11.49
C PRO A 152 -7.24 -23.53 12.10
N ILE A 153 -8.27 -22.74 12.40
CA ILE A 153 -8.17 -21.49 13.16
C ILE A 153 -9.08 -21.57 14.39
N THR A 154 -8.60 -21.06 15.53
CA THR A 154 -9.44 -20.93 16.73
C THR A 154 -10.47 -19.82 16.52
N LYS A 155 -11.70 -19.99 17.03
CA LYS A 155 -12.79 -19.00 16.88
C LYS A 155 -12.42 -17.59 17.38
N GLU A 156 -11.55 -17.50 18.38
CA GLU A 156 -11.07 -16.22 18.93
C GLU A 156 -10.21 -15.47 17.89
N HIS A 157 -9.18 -16.14 17.35
CA HIS A 157 -8.34 -15.58 16.30
C HIS A 157 -9.09 -15.29 14.99
N GLU A 158 -10.10 -16.10 14.67
CA GLU A 158 -10.98 -15.85 13.51
C GLU A 158 -11.79 -14.58 13.71
N ARG A 159 -12.42 -14.40 14.88
CA ARG A 159 -13.14 -13.17 15.22
C ARG A 159 -12.22 -11.95 15.14
N ASP A 160 -11.03 -12.04 15.73
CA ASP A 160 -10.05 -10.95 15.70
C ASP A 160 -9.58 -10.63 14.26
N TRP A 161 -9.39 -11.66 13.43
CA TRP A 161 -9.10 -11.47 12.01
C TRP A 161 -10.18 -10.63 11.33
N HIS A 162 -11.44 -11.03 11.44
CA HIS A 162 -12.55 -10.35 10.76
C HIS A 162 -12.84 -8.95 11.31
N SER A 163 -12.75 -8.76 12.63
CA SER A 163 -13.13 -7.49 13.26
C SER A 163 -12.02 -6.43 13.21
N ASN A 164 -10.76 -6.82 13.35
CA ASN A 164 -9.69 -5.86 13.63
C ASN A 164 -8.59 -5.86 12.56
N ARG A 165 -8.16 -7.05 12.10
CA ARG A 165 -6.91 -7.16 11.32
C ARG A 165 -7.09 -7.22 9.81
N LYS A 166 -8.19 -7.82 9.32
CA LYS A 166 -8.39 -8.13 7.89
C LYS A 166 -8.27 -6.87 7.01
N VAL A 167 -8.94 -5.79 7.39
CA VAL A 167 -8.96 -4.54 6.63
C VAL A 167 -7.54 -3.94 6.56
N ASP A 168 -6.85 -3.87 7.69
CA ASP A 168 -5.51 -3.28 7.77
C ASP A 168 -4.45 -4.12 7.07
N ALA A 169 -4.56 -5.45 7.14
CA ALA A 169 -3.72 -6.36 6.37
C ALA A 169 -3.93 -6.13 4.87
N TRP A 170 -5.19 -5.99 4.42
CA TRP A 170 -5.50 -5.77 3.01
C TRP A 170 -4.99 -4.41 2.51
N ARG A 171 -5.11 -3.36 3.33
CA ARG A 171 -4.51 -2.05 3.03
C ARG A 171 -3.01 -2.14 2.85
N ARG A 172 -2.31 -2.73 3.82
CA ARG A 172 -0.85 -2.91 3.77
C ARG A 172 -0.44 -3.67 2.52
N ALA A 173 -1.16 -4.75 2.20
CA ALA A 173 -0.92 -5.56 1.01
C ALA A 173 -1.10 -4.79 -0.30
N LEU A 174 -2.22 -4.07 -0.44
CA LEU A 174 -2.50 -3.28 -1.64
C LEU A 174 -1.50 -2.13 -1.78
N LEU A 175 -1.24 -1.40 -0.69
CA LEU A 175 -0.28 -0.31 -0.72
C LEU A 175 1.12 -0.81 -1.10
N ALA A 176 1.59 -1.91 -0.50
CA ALA A 176 2.86 -2.53 -0.87
C ALA A 176 2.88 -2.98 -2.33
N LYS A 177 1.82 -3.66 -2.80
CA LYS A 177 1.70 -4.11 -4.19
C LYS A 177 1.86 -2.95 -5.17
N PHE A 178 1.18 -1.83 -4.96
CA PHE A 178 1.20 -0.72 -5.90
C PHE A 178 2.38 0.23 -5.69
N ALA A 179 2.87 0.42 -4.46
CA ALA A 179 4.02 1.29 -4.19
C ALA A 179 5.36 0.66 -4.57
N GLN A 180 5.49 -0.66 -4.47
CA GLN A 180 6.74 -1.37 -4.79
C GLN A 180 6.86 -1.74 -6.29
N ASN A 181 5.78 -1.59 -7.06
CA ASN A 181 5.72 -2.00 -8.46
C ASN A 181 5.18 -0.87 -9.34
N GLU A 182 6.07 -0.12 -9.97
CA GLU A 182 5.74 1.08 -10.75
C GLU A 182 4.78 0.80 -11.92
N ASP A 183 4.89 -0.38 -12.55
CA ASP A 183 4.00 -0.80 -13.63
C ASP A 183 2.55 -0.96 -13.13
N LEU A 184 2.37 -1.60 -11.97
CA LEU A 184 1.06 -1.74 -11.34
C LEU A 184 0.54 -0.39 -10.84
N GLN A 185 1.43 0.43 -10.27
CA GLN A 185 1.11 1.78 -9.81
C GLN A 185 0.50 2.62 -10.93
N ARG A 186 1.19 2.69 -12.07
CA ARG A 186 0.77 3.45 -13.25
C ARG A 186 -0.54 2.91 -13.79
N ALA A 187 -0.69 1.59 -13.91
CA ALA A 187 -1.96 0.98 -14.34
C ALA A 187 -3.13 1.41 -13.42
N LEU A 188 -2.93 1.44 -12.09
CA LEU A 188 -3.95 1.90 -11.15
C LEU A 188 -4.25 3.39 -11.30
N ILE A 189 -3.24 4.25 -11.43
CA ILE A 189 -3.42 5.70 -11.58
C ILE A 189 -4.15 6.04 -12.89
N LEU A 190 -3.83 5.33 -13.98
CA LEU A 190 -4.43 5.51 -15.31
C LEU A 190 -5.89 5.08 -15.39
N THR A 191 -6.43 4.39 -14.38
CA THR A 191 -7.89 4.23 -14.25
C THR A 191 -8.62 5.55 -13.96
N GLY A 192 -7.88 6.66 -13.80
CA GLY A 192 -8.47 7.97 -13.62
C GLY A 192 -9.31 8.04 -12.36
N TRP A 193 -10.41 8.79 -12.40
CA TRP A 193 -11.32 8.89 -11.26
C TRP A 193 -12.43 7.83 -11.33
N ALA A 194 -12.29 6.79 -12.14
CA ALA A 194 -13.32 5.76 -12.28
C ALA A 194 -13.60 5.05 -10.96
N LYS A 195 -14.87 4.77 -10.69
CA LYS A 195 -15.31 3.85 -9.65
C LYS A 195 -14.93 2.42 -10.05
N LEU A 196 -14.11 1.77 -9.24
CA LEU A 196 -13.71 0.39 -9.47
C LEU A 196 -14.64 -0.54 -8.69
N VAL A 197 -15.24 -1.51 -9.36
CA VAL A 197 -16.17 -2.48 -8.76
C VAL A 197 -15.74 -3.91 -9.08
N ASP A 198 -16.14 -4.89 -8.27
CA ASP A 198 -16.01 -6.30 -8.64
C ASP A 198 -17.07 -6.73 -9.67
N LYS A 199 -17.05 -8.01 -10.05
CA LYS A 199 -18.03 -8.62 -10.97
C LYS A 199 -19.47 -8.61 -10.44
N GLN A 200 -19.68 -8.40 -9.13
CA GLN A 200 -20.99 -8.24 -8.51
C GLN A 200 -21.41 -6.78 -8.40
N GLY A 201 -20.56 -5.83 -8.81
CA GLY A 201 -20.80 -4.40 -8.69
C GLY A 201 -20.45 -3.82 -7.32
N VAL A 202 -19.84 -4.60 -6.42
CA VAL A 202 -19.43 -4.12 -5.10
C VAL A 202 -18.19 -3.22 -5.25
N PRO A 203 -18.20 -1.99 -4.70
CA PRO A 203 -17.09 -1.08 -4.86
C PRO A 203 -15.81 -1.57 -4.17
N GLN A 204 -14.68 -1.43 -4.87
CA GLN A 204 -13.35 -1.76 -4.40
C GLN A 204 -12.74 -0.54 -3.69
N HIS A 205 -13.33 -0.16 -2.55
CA HIS A 205 -12.98 1.06 -1.82
C HIS A 205 -11.49 1.14 -1.44
N LEU A 206 -10.90 0.04 -0.99
CA LEU A 206 -9.47 0.02 -0.63
C LEU A 206 -8.56 0.30 -1.82
N LEU A 207 -8.89 -0.23 -3.01
CA LEU A 207 -8.11 0.00 -4.22
C LEU A 207 -8.19 1.46 -4.67
N MET A 208 -9.39 2.05 -4.61
CA MET A 208 -9.59 3.47 -4.89
C MET A 208 -8.88 4.37 -3.86
N TRP A 209 -8.88 3.98 -2.58
CA TRP A 209 -8.12 4.67 -1.54
C TRP A 209 -6.61 4.62 -1.80
N VAL A 210 -6.05 3.45 -2.12
CA VAL A 210 -4.63 3.31 -2.49
C VAL A 210 -4.29 4.19 -3.70
N ARG A 211 -5.17 4.24 -4.71
CA ARG A 211 -5.01 5.14 -5.87
C ARG A 211 -4.91 6.61 -5.44
N THR A 212 -5.75 7.06 -4.50
CA THR A 212 -5.71 8.43 -3.99
C THR A 212 -4.43 8.73 -3.22
N VAL A 213 -3.99 7.82 -2.34
CA VAL A 213 -2.72 7.95 -1.60
C VAL A 213 -1.55 8.10 -2.56
N LEU A 214 -1.43 7.21 -3.54
CA LEU A 214 -0.33 7.21 -4.52
C LEU A 214 -0.33 8.44 -5.44
N ARG A 215 -1.48 9.09 -5.64
CA ARG A 215 -1.55 10.37 -6.38
C ARG A 215 -1.03 11.55 -5.56
N GLY A 216 -1.29 11.55 -4.26
CA GLY A 216 -0.77 12.58 -3.35
C GLY A 216 0.75 12.64 -3.41
N ASP A 217 1.41 11.47 -3.44
CA ASP A 217 2.86 11.35 -3.57
C ASP A 217 3.38 11.78 -4.96
N HIS A 218 2.59 11.59 -6.02
CA HIS A 218 2.97 12.07 -7.36
C HIS A 218 2.86 13.60 -7.52
N GLN A 219 1.91 14.25 -6.83
CA GLN A 219 1.77 15.70 -6.90
C GLN A 219 2.87 16.45 -6.13
N SER A 220 3.49 15.82 -5.13
CA SER A 220 4.65 16.37 -4.43
C SER A 220 5.94 16.18 -5.23
N SER A 221 6.13 15.05 -5.91
CA SER A 221 7.37 14.82 -6.70
C SER A 221 7.45 15.63 -8.00
N THR A 222 6.32 16.05 -8.58
CA THR A 222 6.30 16.82 -9.84
C THR A 222 6.48 18.34 -9.62
N LYS A 223 6.50 18.82 -8.36
CA LYS A 223 6.62 20.25 -8.04
C LYS A 223 8.06 20.76 -7.83
N GLU A 224 9.08 19.93 -7.97
CA GLU A 224 10.48 20.34 -7.75
C GLU A 224 11.17 21.06 -8.93
N THR A 225 10.44 21.45 -9.99
CA THR A 225 11.02 22.24 -11.11
C THR A 225 10.49 23.67 -11.24
N ASN A 226 9.95 24.29 -10.20
CA ASN A 226 9.88 25.76 -10.16
C ASN A 226 9.72 26.29 -8.73
N ILE A 227 10.74 27.02 -8.26
CA ILE A 227 10.78 27.66 -6.96
C ILE A 227 9.96 28.96 -7.02
N GLU A 228 8.85 29.02 -6.30
CA GLU A 228 8.50 30.17 -5.48
C GLU A 228 7.64 29.70 -4.29
N THR A 229 8.15 29.96 -3.09
CA THR A 229 7.75 29.40 -1.80
C THR A 229 6.42 29.92 -1.28
N ILE A 230 5.48 29.00 -1.00
CA ILE A 230 4.39 29.18 -0.01
C ILE A 230 4.32 27.91 0.84
N PRO A 231 4.30 28.00 2.19
CA PRO A 231 4.32 26.81 3.04
C PRO A 231 2.93 26.18 3.14
N LEU A 232 2.77 24.96 2.65
CA LEU A 232 1.57 24.14 2.85
C LEU A 232 1.79 23.19 4.02
N LYS A 233 0.86 23.20 4.99
CA LYS A 233 0.82 22.30 6.15
C LYS A 233 0.82 20.84 5.69
N GLN A 234 1.87 20.10 6.04
CA GLN A 234 1.97 18.66 5.86
C GLN A 234 1.19 17.94 6.97
N ASP A 235 0.32 17.02 6.57
CA ASP A 235 -0.52 16.25 7.49
C ASP A 235 0.27 15.07 8.08
N LYS A 236 0.60 15.16 9.38
CA LYS A 236 1.51 14.23 10.09
C LYS A 236 0.99 12.78 10.17
N ASN A 237 -0.26 12.53 9.80
CA ASN A 237 -0.88 11.21 9.84
C ASN A 237 -0.51 10.31 8.64
N VAL A 238 -0.16 10.89 7.49
CA VAL A 238 0.26 10.10 6.31
C VAL A 238 1.68 9.57 6.48
N LEU A 239 2.59 10.36 7.09
CA LEU A 239 3.96 9.95 7.34
C LEU A 239 4.07 8.75 8.29
N ARG A 240 3.23 8.65 9.34
CA ARG A 240 3.28 7.52 10.28
C ARG A 240 2.95 6.17 9.64
N VAL A 241 2.08 6.14 8.64
CA VAL A 241 1.73 4.90 7.92
C VAL A 241 2.90 4.47 7.04
N ILE A 242 3.61 5.41 6.43
CA ILE A 242 4.82 5.14 5.63
C ILE A 242 6.00 4.70 6.52
N GLU A 243 6.16 5.31 7.70
CA GLU A 243 7.24 5.00 8.66
C GLU A 243 7.17 3.57 9.23
N GLY A 244 5.98 2.95 9.30
CA GLY A 244 5.82 1.56 9.74
C GLY A 244 6.08 0.51 8.65
N LEU A 245 6.07 0.91 7.38
CA LEU A 245 6.18 0.01 6.21
C LEU A 245 7.62 -0.23 5.75
N PHE A 246 8.55 0.65 6.13
CA PHE A 246 9.95 0.54 5.77
C PHE A 246 10.77 0.53 7.07
N GLY A 247 11.25 -0.65 7.46
CA GLY A 247 12.12 -0.81 8.63
C GLY A 247 13.26 0.23 8.64
N LYS A 248 13.70 0.60 9.85
CA LYS A 248 14.66 1.68 10.11
C LYS A 248 15.92 1.66 9.23
N ASP A 249 16.31 0.49 8.73
CA ASP A 249 17.54 0.30 7.96
C ASP A 249 17.48 0.74 6.49
N ARG A 250 16.30 1.08 5.94
CA ARG A 250 16.19 1.55 4.53
C ARG A 250 16.11 3.08 4.35
N GLN A 251 16.24 3.85 5.43
CA GLN A 251 16.17 5.32 5.39
C GLN A 251 17.30 5.98 4.56
N HIS A 252 18.47 5.35 4.47
CA HIS A 252 19.62 5.88 3.74
C HIS A 252 19.49 5.80 2.22
N ILE A 253 18.67 4.85 1.71
CA ILE A 253 18.43 4.70 0.27
C ILE A 253 17.50 5.82 -0.21
N LEU A 254 16.50 6.18 0.60
CA LEU A 254 15.58 7.27 0.28
C LEU A 254 16.24 8.66 0.43
N SER A 255 17.13 8.87 1.42
CA SER A 255 17.85 10.14 1.55
C SER A 255 18.87 10.39 0.43
N SER A 256 19.45 9.33 -0.13
CA SER A 256 20.39 9.41 -1.26
C SER A 256 19.68 9.71 -2.59
N ILE A 257 18.45 9.24 -2.75
CA ILE A 257 17.62 9.51 -3.93
C ILE A 257 17.03 10.93 -3.89
N LEU A 258 16.66 11.41 -2.69
CA LEU A 258 16.07 12.75 -2.50
C LEU A 258 17.11 13.89 -2.52
N SER A 259 18.41 13.61 -2.38
CA SER A 259 19.46 14.64 -2.31
C SER A 259 20.14 14.97 -3.64
N GLY A 260 19.68 14.40 -4.76
CA GLY A 260 19.94 14.92 -6.10
C GLY A 260 21.42 15.19 -6.45
N THR A 261 22.36 14.41 -5.92
CA THR A 261 23.79 14.55 -6.24
C THR A 261 24.30 13.29 -6.93
N GLY A 262 23.96 13.18 -8.22
CA GLY A 262 24.63 12.24 -9.13
C GLY A 262 25.83 12.93 -9.77
N ASN A 263 27.04 12.54 -9.38
CA ASN A 263 28.19 12.63 -10.29
C ASN A 263 29.17 11.49 -10.01
N ASP A 264 29.54 10.79 -11.08
CA ASP A 264 30.41 9.62 -11.10
C ASP A 264 31.87 9.95 -10.71
N ASN A 265 32.41 9.25 -9.70
CA ASN A 265 33.62 8.42 -9.81
C ASN A 265 34.10 7.84 -8.47
N LEU A 266 34.30 6.53 -8.48
CA LEU A 266 35.33 5.73 -7.78
C LEU A 266 35.49 5.75 -6.24
N LYS A 267 35.50 4.51 -5.72
CA LYS A 267 36.15 3.94 -4.53
C LYS A 267 35.37 3.95 -3.21
N GLU A 268 35.24 2.74 -2.67
CA GLU A 268 34.76 2.42 -1.32
C GLU A 268 35.32 3.36 -0.25
N PRO A 269 34.53 3.64 0.80
CA PRO A 269 35.12 3.65 2.13
C PRO A 269 34.27 3.01 3.23
N VAL A 270 34.94 2.12 3.95
CA VAL A 270 34.92 1.88 5.40
C VAL A 270 33.92 2.72 6.23
N LYS A 271 33.03 2.00 6.93
CA LYS A 271 32.11 2.51 7.97
C LYS A 271 32.87 3.31 9.06
N LYS A 272 32.55 4.59 9.22
CA LYS A 272 32.77 5.35 10.45
C LYS A 272 31.47 5.43 11.25
N ILE A 273 31.50 4.92 12.48
CA ILE A 273 30.46 5.11 13.48
C ILE A 273 30.46 6.60 13.86
N VAL A 274 29.34 7.27 13.66
CA VAL A 274 29.14 8.65 14.12
C VAL A 274 28.66 8.59 15.57
N GLU A 275 29.52 8.95 16.51
CA GLU A 275 29.13 9.22 17.90
C GLU A 275 28.16 10.40 17.93
N ALA A 276 26.98 10.19 18.54
CA ALA A 276 26.01 11.24 18.77
C ALA A 276 26.60 12.26 19.75
N LYS A 277 26.75 13.51 19.29
CA LYS A 277 27.15 14.61 20.16
C LYS A 277 26.05 14.90 21.19
N PRO A 278 26.40 15.17 22.45
CA PRO A 278 25.43 15.60 23.46
C PRO A 278 24.71 16.87 23.00
N VAL A 279 23.40 16.92 23.21
CA VAL A 279 22.60 18.12 22.93
C VAL A 279 23.00 19.21 23.94
N GLU A 280 23.38 20.37 23.42
CA GLU A 280 23.73 21.53 24.25
C GLU A 280 22.48 22.08 24.95
N MET A 281 22.60 22.44 26.23
CA MET A 281 21.45 22.88 27.04
C MET A 281 20.74 24.12 26.46
N LYS A 282 21.46 24.97 25.74
CA LYS A 282 20.91 26.14 25.04
C LYS A 282 19.90 25.75 23.94
N ASP A 283 20.12 24.64 23.25
CA ASP A 283 19.28 24.20 22.15
C ASP A 283 17.96 23.62 22.70
N ALA A 284 18.02 22.91 23.83
CA ALA A 284 16.85 22.42 24.54
C ALA A 284 15.98 23.56 25.10
N VAL A 285 16.60 24.61 25.63
CA VAL A 285 15.88 25.80 26.13
C VAL A 285 15.21 26.57 25.00
N GLY A 286 15.90 26.78 23.88
CA GLY A 286 15.31 27.44 22.70
C GLY A 286 14.10 26.69 22.15
N TYR A 287 14.15 25.36 22.12
CA TYR A 287 13.02 24.53 21.70
C TYR A 287 11.81 24.64 22.64
N LEU A 288 12.03 24.71 23.95
CA LEU A 288 10.95 24.89 24.94
C LEU A 288 10.28 26.27 24.82
N GLU A 289 11.05 27.33 24.58
CA GLU A 289 10.49 28.66 24.35
C GLU A 289 9.66 28.71 23.06
N GLN A 290 10.09 28.01 22.01
CA GLN A 290 9.32 27.90 20.78
C GLN A 290 7.96 27.21 21.01
N ILE A 291 7.94 26.06 21.70
CA ILE A 291 6.68 25.37 22.04
C ILE A 291 5.76 26.27 22.87
N LYS A 292 6.32 27.01 23.82
CA LYS A 292 5.55 27.92 24.69
C LYS A 292 4.88 29.04 23.90
N ASN A 293 5.49 29.51 22.81
CA ASN A 293 5.00 30.63 22.01
C ASN A 293 4.03 30.18 20.89
N ASP A 294 4.26 29.01 20.30
CA ASP A 294 3.55 28.57 19.09
C ASP A 294 2.30 27.70 19.38
N GLU A 295 2.20 27.08 20.55
CA GLU A 295 1.15 26.10 20.86
C GLU A 295 0.17 26.57 21.95
N PRO A 296 -1.07 26.04 21.99
CA PRO A 296 -2.02 26.31 23.05
C PRO A 296 -1.45 25.93 24.43
N PRO A 297 -1.79 26.65 25.52
CA PRO A 297 -1.22 26.41 26.85
C PRO A 297 -1.33 24.96 27.34
N GLN A 298 -2.38 24.25 26.92
CA GLN A 298 -2.63 22.84 27.29
C GLN A 298 -1.59 21.88 26.70
N THR A 299 -1.08 22.16 25.50
CA THR A 299 -0.05 21.34 24.84
C THR A 299 1.29 21.45 25.56
N TYR A 300 1.67 22.65 26.00
CA TYR A 300 2.89 22.88 26.77
C TYR A 300 2.85 22.15 28.12
N HIS A 301 1.72 22.18 28.83
CA HIS A 301 1.56 21.43 30.09
C HIS A 301 1.69 19.91 29.90
N LYS A 302 1.05 19.35 28.87
CA LYS A 302 1.15 17.92 28.57
C LYS A 302 2.57 17.49 28.19
N PHE A 303 3.30 18.36 27.48
CA PHE A 303 4.72 18.13 27.17
C PHE A 303 5.57 18.07 28.45
N LEU A 304 5.35 18.97 29.41
CA LEU A 304 6.06 18.97 30.68
C LEU A 304 5.74 17.74 31.55
N GLU A 305 4.50 17.25 31.53
CA GLU A 305 4.11 16.01 32.21
C GLU A 305 4.91 14.81 31.67
N ILE A 306 4.94 14.62 30.35
CA ILE A 306 5.70 13.53 29.70
C ILE A 306 7.19 13.61 30.05
N MET A 307 7.79 14.81 30.03
CA MET A 307 9.20 14.99 30.39
C MET A 307 9.48 14.71 31.87
N THR A 308 8.49 14.94 32.74
CA THR A 308 8.60 14.64 34.18
C THR A 308 8.51 13.14 34.43
N ASP A 309 7.61 12.44 33.74
CA ASP A 309 7.49 10.98 33.79
C ASP A 309 8.77 10.30 33.29
N PHE A 310 9.33 10.77 32.18
CA PHE A 310 10.58 10.22 31.64
C PHE A 310 11.78 10.45 32.57
N ARG A 311 11.72 11.49 33.41
CA ARG A 311 12.76 11.77 34.43
C ARG A 311 12.60 10.89 35.66
N SER A 312 11.38 10.49 36.02
CA SER A 312 11.10 9.64 37.18
C SER A 312 11.34 8.14 36.91
N GLU A 313 11.40 7.73 35.64
CA GLU A 313 11.75 6.37 35.21
C GLU A 313 13.25 6.03 35.25
N LYS A 314 14.10 6.91 35.79
CA LYS A 314 15.53 6.67 36.03
C LYS A 314 15.85 6.60 37.51
#